data_AF-A0A498QVQ9-F1
#
_entry.id   AF-A0A498QVQ9-F1
#
_cell.length_a   1.000
_cell.length_b   1.000
_cell.length_c   1.000
_cell.angle_alpha   90.00
_cell.angle_beta   90.00
_cell.angle_gamma   90.00
#
_symmetry.space_group_name_H-M   'P 1'
#
loop_
_entity.id
_entity.type
_entity.pdbx_description
1 polymer ?
#
loop_
_entity_poly.entity_id
_entity_poly.type
_entity_poly.pdbx_seq_one_letter_code
_entity_poly.pdbx_strand_id
1 'polypeptide(L)'
;MTFARRYFDALHGYFGSGTGNPSQVWQAAFETNDSDEPIMLQHMLTGMNAHDTFDLGITAAETAGDSLEPLRNDFDAVNDILVSQANVIADATEQISPGFARYRRQLTGDDIGLLTAELRQSRDMAWTFAQQLLAEPESNRSKVIDDHDTIFAWWIRRHLNPPPPLSEWVEVIAREESRDTAHNIGVLDQTASRPRQ
;
A
#
# COMPACT_ATOMS: atom_id res chain seq x y z
N MET A 1 17.76 7.19 1.22
CA MET A 1 17.92 5.98 0.38
C MET A 1 17.48 4.70 1.09
N THR A 2 17.20 4.71 2.40
CA THR A 2 16.80 3.52 3.16
C THR A 2 15.37 3.05 2.82
N PHE A 3 14.43 3.98 2.62
CA PHE A 3 13.01 3.66 2.39
C PHE A 3 12.77 2.73 1.18
N ALA A 4 13.05 3.20 -0.03
CA ALA A 4 12.85 2.41 -1.26
C ALA A 4 13.70 1.13 -1.29
N ARG A 5 14.84 1.12 -0.60
CA ARG A 5 15.70 -0.07 -0.52
C ARG A 5 14.99 -1.24 0.17
N ARG A 6 14.13 -0.99 1.17
CA ARG A 6 13.38 -2.06 1.85
C ARG A 6 12.48 -2.83 0.89
N TYR A 7 11.79 -2.12 -0.01
CA TYR A 7 11.03 -2.75 -1.10
C TYR A 7 11.92 -3.60 -2.01
N PHE A 8 13.05 -3.07 -2.47
CA PHE A 8 13.94 -3.82 -3.37
C PHE A 8 14.58 -5.03 -2.69
N ASP A 9 14.93 -4.93 -1.41
CA ASP A 9 15.46 -6.04 -0.62
C ASP A 9 14.40 -7.13 -0.46
N ALA A 10 13.13 -6.76 -0.18
CA ALA A 10 12.01 -7.69 -0.12
C ALA A 10 11.72 -8.35 -1.49
N LEU A 11 11.71 -7.55 -2.56
CA LEU A 11 11.52 -8.03 -3.93
C LEU A 11 12.61 -9.02 -4.33
N HIS A 12 13.87 -8.72 -4.02
CA HIS A 12 15.00 -9.60 -4.29
C HIS A 12 14.95 -10.89 -3.47
N GLY A 13 14.53 -10.81 -2.21
CA GLY A 13 14.35 -11.99 -1.35
C GLY A 13 13.25 -12.93 -1.83
N TYR A 14 12.14 -12.38 -2.34
CA TYR A 14 10.99 -13.18 -2.77
C TYR A 14 11.10 -13.70 -4.21
N PHE A 15 11.43 -12.84 -5.18
CA PHE A 15 11.45 -13.21 -6.60
C PHE A 15 12.84 -13.58 -7.14
N GLY A 16 13.90 -13.25 -6.40
CA GLY A 16 15.28 -13.51 -6.78
C GLY A 16 15.83 -14.83 -6.23
N SER A 17 17.14 -15.03 -6.38
CA SER A 17 17.90 -16.12 -5.73
C SER A 17 18.45 -15.71 -4.35
N GLY A 18 17.83 -14.71 -3.71
CA GLY A 18 18.28 -14.16 -2.43
C GLY A 18 18.20 -15.20 -1.30
N THR A 19 19.03 -15.03 -0.27
CA THR A 19 19.13 -15.98 0.86
C THR A 19 18.26 -15.60 2.06
N GLY A 20 17.17 -14.88 1.85
CA GLY A 20 16.29 -14.44 2.93
C GLY A 20 14.85 -14.30 2.48
N ASN A 21 13.92 -14.77 3.31
CA ASN A 21 12.50 -14.52 3.11
C ASN A 21 12.22 -13.02 3.36
N PRO A 22 11.33 -12.39 2.59
CA PRO A 22 10.86 -11.06 2.93
C PRO A 22 10.19 -11.07 4.31
N SER A 23 9.99 -9.88 4.88
CA SER A 23 9.14 -9.73 6.07
C SER A 23 7.72 -10.23 5.76
N GLN A 24 6.98 -10.65 6.79
CA GLN A 24 5.63 -11.21 6.62
C GLN A 24 4.68 -10.24 5.91
N VAL A 25 4.84 -8.93 6.13
CA VAL A 25 4.04 -7.90 5.49
C VAL A 25 4.28 -7.85 3.97
N TRP A 26 5.54 -7.98 3.55
CA TRP A 26 5.91 -8.04 2.14
C TRP A 26 5.57 -9.40 1.52
N GLN A 27 5.75 -10.49 2.27
CA GLN A 27 5.28 -11.81 1.87
C GLN A 27 3.77 -11.79 1.58
N ALA A 28 2.97 -11.22 2.49
CA ALA A 28 1.53 -11.09 2.30
C ALA A 28 1.16 -10.28 1.05
N ALA A 29 1.92 -9.22 0.76
CA ALA A 29 1.72 -8.40 -0.44
C ALA A 29 2.11 -9.15 -1.73
N PHE A 30 3.20 -9.93 -1.72
CA PHE A 30 3.65 -10.67 -2.90
C PHE A 30 2.84 -11.94 -3.16
N GLU A 31 2.37 -12.64 -2.13
CA GLU A 31 1.48 -13.80 -2.25
C GLU A 31 0.18 -13.46 -2.99
N THR A 32 -0.23 -12.18 -3.02
CA THR A 32 -1.35 -11.73 -3.85
C THR A 32 -1.12 -12.05 -5.32
N ASN A 33 0.12 -11.96 -5.79
CA ASN A 33 0.54 -12.17 -7.18
C ASN A 33 0.58 -13.65 -7.59
N ASP A 34 0.47 -14.57 -6.64
CA ASP A 34 0.45 -16.02 -6.90
C ASP A 34 -0.97 -16.54 -7.19
N SER A 35 -1.98 -15.66 -7.13
CA SER A 35 -3.39 -15.98 -7.41
C SER A 35 -3.93 -15.08 -8.52
N ASP A 36 -4.78 -15.65 -9.39
CA ASP A 36 -5.53 -14.88 -10.39
C ASP A 36 -6.77 -14.19 -9.79
N GLU A 37 -7.09 -14.46 -8.52
CA GLU A 37 -8.29 -13.95 -7.86
C GLU A 37 -8.25 -12.44 -7.55
N PRO A 38 -7.15 -11.86 -7.03
CA PRO A 38 -7.12 -10.45 -6.70
C PRO A 38 -7.27 -9.56 -7.94
N ILE A 39 -7.95 -8.44 -7.75
CA ILE A 39 -8.03 -7.37 -8.75
C ILE A 39 -6.79 -6.49 -8.67
N MET A 40 -6.50 -5.77 -9.74
CA MET A 40 -5.37 -4.85 -9.84
C MET A 40 -5.33 -3.86 -8.66
N LEU A 41 -6.48 -3.33 -8.23
CA LEU A 41 -6.55 -2.43 -7.07
C LEU A 41 -6.10 -3.11 -5.77
N GLN A 42 -6.39 -4.40 -5.58
CA GLN A 42 -5.92 -5.15 -4.40
C GLN A 42 -4.40 -5.37 -4.44
N HIS A 43 -3.81 -5.63 -5.60
CA HIS A 43 -2.34 -5.68 -5.73
C HIS A 43 -1.69 -4.34 -5.41
N MET A 44 -2.24 -3.22 -5.90
CA MET A 44 -1.74 -1.89 -5.58
C MET A 44 -1.86 -1.59 -4.09
N LEU A 45 -3.04 -1.80 -3.51
CA LEU A 45 -3.31 -1.49 -2.10
C LEU A 45 -2.40 -2.29 -1.17
N THR A 46 -2.21 -3.58 -1.43
CA THR A 46 -1.34 -4.41 -0.57
C THR A 46 0.14 -4.01 -0.65
N GLY A 47 0.67 -3.75 -1.85
CA GLY A 47 2.04 -3.27 -2.01
C GLY A 47 2.25 -1.86 -1.44
N MET A 48 1.32 -0.95 -1.70
CA MET A 48 1.34 0.41 -1.15
C MET A 48 1.24 0.38 0.36
N ASN A 49 0.33 -0.40 0.95
CA ASN A 49 0.21 -0.50 2.40
C ASN A 49 1.46 -1.11 3.05
N ALA A 50 2.09 -2.14 2.48
CA ALA A 50 3.35 -2.68 3.01
C ALA A 50 4.44 -1.60 3.08
N HIS A 51 4.58 -0.83 2.01
CA HIS A 51 5.56 0.25 1.94
C HIS A 51 5.17 1.43 2.84
N ASP A 52 3.89 1.80 2.84
CA ASP A 52 3.42 3.02 3.45
C ASP A 52 3.17 2.92 4.96
N THR A 53 3.04 1.69 5.47
CA THR A 53 2.92 1.40 6.91
C THR A 53 4.27 0.95 7.48
N PHE A 54 4.69 -0.26 7.14
CA PHE A 54 5.80 -0.95 7.78
C PHE A 54 7.15 -0.34 7.42
N ASP A 55 7.45 -0.21 6.13
CA ASP A 55 8.74 0.34 5.71
C ASP A 55 8.89 1.80 6.15
N LEU A 56 7.82 2.61 6.06
CA LEU A 56 7.90 4.00 6.46
C LEU A 56 8.08 4.12 7.97
N GLY A 57 7.37 3.35 8.78
CA GLY A 57 7.51 3.42 10.24
C GLY A 57 8.94 3.13 10.70
N ILE A 58 9.57 2.10 10.12
CA ILE A 58 10.97 1.77 10.40
C ILE A 58 11.89 2.89 9.92
N THR A 59 11.74 3.34 8.68
CA THR A 59 12.59 4.39 8.10
C THR A 59 12.47 5.71 8.88
N ALA A 60 11.26 6.08 9.29
CA ALA A 60 11.01 7.30 10.06
C ALA A 60 11.71 7.23 11.41
N ALA A 61 11.62 6.11 12.13
CA ALA A 61 12.34 5.91 13.40
C ALA A 61 13.87 5.95 13.20
N GLU A 62 14.40 5.33 12.14
CA GLU A 62 15.83 5.36 11.82
C GLU A 62 16.33 6.77 11.46
N THR A 63 15.46 7.62 10.91
CA THR A 63 15.81 8.98 10.46
C THR A 63 15.65 10.02 11.57
N ALA A 64 14.74 9.80 12.51
CA ALA A 64 14.33 10.76 13.53
C ALA A 64 15.40 11.08 14.60
N GLY A 65 16.40 10.22 14.78
CA GLY A 65 17.30 10.33 15.92
C GLY A 65 16.53 10.10 17.24
N ASP A 66 16.46 11.12 18.10
CA ASP A 66 15.80 11.03 19.41
C ASP A 66 14.31 11.41 19.39
N SER A 67 13.81 12.03 18.32
CA SER A 67 12.41 12.49 18.25
C SER A 67 11.91 12.59 16.83
N LEU A 68 10.65 12.18 16.62
CA LEU A 68 9.97 12.29 15.33
C LEU A 68 9.47 13.69 15.01
N GLU A 69 9.26 14.55 16.01
CA GLU A 69 8.61 15.85 15.83
C GLU A 69 9.22 16.73 14.73
N PRO A 70 10.56 16.81 14.56
CA PRO A 70 11.15 17.57 13.46
C PRO A 70 10.73 17.09 12.06
N LEU A 71 10.35 15.82 11.91
CA LEU A 71 9.92 15.21 10.65
C LEU A 71 8.41 15.41 10.39
N ARG A 72 7.63 15.89 11.36
CA ARG A 72 6.16 15.91 11.28
C ARG A 72 5.64 16.69 10.07
N ASN A 73 6.17 17.89 9.86
CA ASN A 73 5.73 18.76 8.76
C ASN A 73 6.00 18.12 7.39
N ASP A 74 7.18 17.52 7.21
CA ASP A 74 7.53 16.85 5.96
C ASP A 74 6.69 15.59 5.75
N PHE A 75 6.45 14.83 6.82
CA PHE A 75 5.60 13.64 6.82
C PHE A 75 4.17 13.97 6.37
N ASP A 76 3.56 15.01 6.97
CA ASP A 76 2.21 15.45 6.65
C ASP A 76 2.13 16.02 5.23
N ALA A 77 3.14 16.78 4.78
CA ALA A 77 3.19 17.30 3.41
C ALA A 77 3.25 16.18 2.36
N VAL A 78 4.05 15.13 2.60
CA VAL A 78 4.10 13.95 1.71
C VAL A 78 2.77 13.20 1.73
N ASN A 79 2.14 13.05 2.89
CA ASN A 79 0.81 12.44 3.01
C ASN A 79 -0.24 13.18 2.14
N ASP A 80 -0.28 14.50 2.21
CA ASP A 80 -1.21 15.29 1.40
C ASP A 80 -0.94 15.17 -0.11
N ILE A 81 0.34 15.07 -0.51
CA ILE A 81 0.69 14.78 -1.90
C ILE A 81 0.17 13.40 -2.31
N LEU A 82 0.39 12.35 -1.52
CA LEU A 82 -0.07 10.99 -1.82
C LEU A 82 -1.59 10.89 -1.91
N VAL A 83 -2.30 11.50 -0.95
CA VAL A 83 -3.77 11.58 -0.97
C VAL A 83 -4.26 12.28 -2.22
N SER A 84 -3.58 13.35 -2.67
CA SER A 84 -3.95 14.03 -3.91
C SER A 84 -3.84 13.15 -5.16
N GLN A 85 -3.04 12.08 -5.12
CA GLN A 85 -2.89 11.12 -6.22
C GLN A 85 -3.95 10.01 -6.21
N ALA A 86 -4.74 9.84 -5.14
CA ALA A 86 -5.75 8.79 -5.06
C ALA A 86 -6.77 8.86 -6.21
N ASN A 87 -7.18 10.08 -6.59
CA ASN A 87 -8.05 10.32 -7.75
C ASN A 87 -7.43 9.83 -9.06
N VAL A 88 -6.13 10.09 -9.26
CA VAL A 88 -5.41 9.71 -10.47
C VAL A 88 -5.37 8.18 -10.62
N ILE A 89 -5.13 7.46 -9.52
CA ILE A 89 -5.14 5.99 -9.50
C ILE A 89 -6.54 5.45 -9.81
N ALA A 90 -7.60 6.04 -9.22
CA ALA A 90 -8.97 5.63 -9.48
C ALA A 90 -9.39 5.87 -10.94
N ASP A 91 -9.07 7.03 -11.51
CA ASP A 91 -9.38 7.38 -12.89
C ASP A 91 -8.60 6.52 -13.91
N ALA A 92 -7.36 6.16 -13.58
CA ALA A 92 -6.58 5.25 -14.39
C ALA A 92 -7.15 3.82 -14.33
N THR A 93 -7.56 3.37 -13.13
CA THR A 93 -8.22 2.06 -12.93
C THR A 93 -9.54 1.96 -13.69
N GLU A 94 -10.34 3.04 -13.71
CA GLU A 94 -11.59 3.09 -14.46
C GLU A 94 -11.39 2.85 -15.98
N GLN A 95 -10.27 3.32 -16.54
CA GLN A 95 -9.98 3.15 -17.98
C GLN A 95 -9.71 1.69 -18.38
N ILE A 96 -9.21 0.86 -17.45
CA ILE A 96 -8.79 -0.53 -17.72
C ILE A 96 -9.69 -1.58 -17.05
N SER A 97 -10.66 -1.14 -16.25
CA SER A 97 -11.58 -2.02 -15.53
C SER A 97 -13.03 -1.58 -15.71
N PRO A 98 -13.77 -2.14 -16.70
CA PRO A 98 -15.18 -1.84 -16.92
C PRO A 98 -16.07 -2.12 -15.71
N GLY A 99 -15.73 -3.16 -14.94
CA GLY A 99 -16.41 -3.49 -13.69
C GLY A 99 -16.21 -2.39 -12.65
N PHE A 100 -14.99 -1.88 -12.50
CA PHE A 100 -14.70 -0.77 -11.58
C PHE A 100 -15.38 0.52 -12.05
N ALA A 101 -15.40 0.78 -13.36
CA ALA A 101 -16.14 1.91 -13.92
C ALA A 101 -17.64 1.86 -13.57
N ARG A 102 -18.25 0.67 -13.58
CA ARG A 102 -19.65 0.50 -13.14
C ARG A 102 -19.80 0.66 -11.64
N TYR A 103 -18.88 0.12 -10.84
CA TYR A 103 -18.85 0.33 -9.38
C TYR A 103 -18.85 1.83 -9.06
N ARG A 104 -17.95 2.60 -9.66
CA ARG A 104 -17.86 4.06 -9.48
C ARG A 104 -19.11 4.81 -9.93
N ARG A 105 -19.76 4.40 -11.02
CA ARG A 105 -21.02 5.02 -11.47
C ARG A 105 -22.22 4.72 -10.56
N GLN A 106 -22.22 3.56 -9.91
CA GLN A 106 -23.32 3.12 -9.03
C GLN A 106 -23.16 3.62 -7.59
N LEU A 107 -21.93 3.82 -7.13
CA LEU A 107 -21.64 4.48 -5.87
C LEU A 107 -21.45 5.97 -6.12
N THR A 108 -22.46 6.76 -5.77
CA THR A 108 -22.49 8.22 -5.95
C THR A 108 -21.55 8.97 -4.99
N GLY A 109 -20.24 8.63 -4.96
CA GLY A 109 -19.20 9.62 -4.64
C GLY A 109 -18.26 9.40 -3.46
N ASP A 110 -18.06 8.18 -2.93
CA ASP A 110 -17.11 7.98 -1.81
C ASP A 110 -16.02 6.91 -2.04
N ASP A 111 -15.89 6.37 -3.25
CA ASP A 111 -14.77 5.48 -3.61
C ASP A 111 -13.40 6.16 -3.37
N ILE A 112 -13.31 7.43 -3.73
CA ILE A 112 -12.15 8.28 -3.47
C ILE A 112 -11.94 8.53 -1.98
N GLY A 113 -13.02 8.74 -1.23
CA GLY A 113 -12.94 8.94 0.21
C GLY A 113 -12.47 7.69 0.95
N LEU A 114 -12.91 6.50 0.50
CA LEU A 114 -12.41 5.22 1.01
C LEU A 114 -10.91 5.04 0.72
N LEU A 115 -10.46 5.27 -0.52
CA LEU A 115 -9.03 5.19 -0.86
C LEU A 115 -8.18 6.21 -0.09
N THR A 116 -8.70 7.43 0.08
CA THR A 116 -8.04 8.49 0.85
C THR A 116 -7.98 8.17 2.33
N ALA A 117 -9.06 7.63 2.91
CA ALA A 117 -9.12 7.25 4.31
C ALA A 117 -8.13 6.11 4.61
N GLU A 118 -8.04 5.15 3.70
CA GLU A 118 -7.09 4.04 3.76
C GLU A 118 -5.63 4.53 3.74
N LEU A 119 -5.27 5.40 2.79
CA LEU A 119 -3.94 6.02 2.73
C LEU A 119 -3.59 6.79 4.01
N ARG A 120 -4.53 7.60 4.52
CA ARG A 120 -4.33 8.35 5.77
C ARG A 120 -4.15 7.42 6.96
N GLN A 121 -4.97 6.38 7.07
CA GLN A 121 -4.85 5.38 8.12
C GLN A 121 -3.49 4.68 8.08
N SER A 122 -3.02 4.28 6.89
CA SER A 122 -1.70 3.67 6.71
C SER A 122 -0.57 4.57 7.20
N ARG A 123 -0.64 5.86 6.87
CA ARG A 123 0.34 6.87 7.30
C ARG A 123 0.32 7.12 8.80
N ASP A 124 -0.86 7.21 9.40
CA ASP A 124 -1.01 7.38 10.86
C ASP A 124 -0.48 6.15 11.63
N MET A 125 -0.68 4.95 11.08
CA MET A 125 -0.09 3.71 11.63
C MET A 125 1.43 3.72 11.53
N ALA A 126 2.01 4.16 10.41
CA ALA A 126 3.46 4.31 10.27
C ALA A 126 4.05 5.28 11.31
N TRP A 127 3.40 6.44 11.49
CA TRP A 127 3.82 7.42 12.49
C TRP A 127 3.76 6.85 13.91
N THR A 128 2.68 6.15 14.23
CA THR A 128 2.50 5.49 15.54
C THR A 128 3.54 4.41 15.77
N PHE A 129 3.79 3.56 14.78
CA PHE A 129 4.82 2.51 14.83
C PHE A 129 6.22 3.11 15.04
N ALA A 130 6.54 4.19 14.32
CA ALA A 130 7.82 4.88 14.48
C ALA A 130 8.00 5.44 15.90
N GLN A 131 6.94 6.01 16.51
CA GLN A 131 6.99 6.47 17.90
C GLN A 131 7.26 5.31 18.87
N GLN A 132 6.61 4.16 18.67
CA GLN A 132 6.81 2.98 19.50
C GLN A 132 8.24 2.45 19.38
N LEU A 133 8.83 2.47 18.18
CA LEU A 133 10.23 2.10 18.00
C LEU A 133 11.20 3.03 18.72
N LEU A 134 10.94 4.34 18.71
CA LEU A 134 11.78 5.31 19.40
C LEU A 134 11.66 5.24 20.93
N ALA A 135 10.47 4.92 21.44
CA ALA A 135 10.22 4.78 22.87
C ALA A 135 10.93 3.58 23.49
N GLU A 136 11.26 2.57 22.69
CA GLU A 136 11.92 1.35 23.14
C GLU A 136 13.45 1.44 23.06
N PRO A 137 14.18 0.85 24.04
CA PRO A 137 15.62 0.66 23.95
C PRO A 137 15.99 -0.15 22.70
N GLU A 138 17.19 0.10 22.16
CA GLU A 138 17.67 -0.57 20.93
C GLU A 138 17.57 -2.11 21.01
N SER A 139 17.80 -2.69 22.20
CA SER A 139 17.70 -4.14 22.44
C SER A 139 16.30 -4.72 22.22
N ASN A 140 15.25 -3.89 22.32
CA ASN A 140 13.86 -4.31 22.18
C ASN A 140 13.29 -4.00 20.79
N ARG A 141 13.93 -3.11 20.01
CA ARG A 141 13.39 -2.64 18.72
C ARG A 141 13.14 -3.76 17.73
N SER A 142 14.02 -4.78 17.67
CA SER A 142 13.80 -5.94 16.80
C SER A 142 12.48 -6.65 17.10
N LYS A 143 12.16 -6.83 18.39
CA LYS A 143 10.89 -7.45 18.79
C LYS A 143 9.68 -6.61 18.37
N VAL A 144 9.77 -5.29 18.53
CA VAL A 144 8.68 -4.38 18.10
C VAL A 144 8.48 -4.45 16.59
N ILE A 145 9.58 -4.52 15.81
CA ILE A 145 9.52 -4.71 14.36
C ILE A 145 8.83 -6.04 14.02
N ASP A 146 9.22 -7.14 14.64
CA ASP A 146 8.64 -8.47 14.37
C ASP A 146 7.14 -8.55 14.74
N ASP A 147 6.76 -7.92 15.86
CA ASP A 147 5.36 -7.84 16.29
C ASP A 147 4.53 -7.02 15.28
N HIS A 148 5.05 -5.88 14.80
CA HIS A 148 4.38 -5.06 13.79
C HIS A 148 4.36 -5.69 12.40
N ASP A 149 5.40 -6.43 12.03
CA ASP A 149 5.45 -7.20 10.79
C ASP A 149 4.27 -8.18 10.74
N THR A 150 4.04 -8.89 11.85
CA THR A 150 2.90 -9.81 11.99
C THR A 150 1.55 -9.09 11.94
N ILE A 151 1.41 -7.97 12.65
CA ILE A 151 0.16 -7.19 12.70
C ILE A 151 -0.20 -6.62 11.32
N PHE A 152 0.76 -5.98 10.65
CA PHE A 152 0.52 -5.38 9.35
C PHE A 152 0.35 -6.43 8.26
N ALA A 153 1.03 -7.57 8.33
CA ALA A 153 0.77 -8.68 7.42
C ALA A 153 -0.68 -9.19 7.53
N TRP A 154 -1.22 -9.29 8.74
CA TRP A 154 -2.63 -9.64 8.94
C TRP A 154 -3.56 -8.59 8.33
N TRP A 155 -3.25 -7.30 8.54
CA TRP A 155 -4.05 -6.19 8.03
C TRP A 155 -4.03 -6.11 6.49
N ILE A 156 -2.88 -6.36 5.86
CA ILE A 156 -2.76 -6.50 4.40
C ILE A 156 -3.63 -7.64 3.88
N ARG A 157 -3.58 -8.82 4.49
CA ARG A 157 -4.39 -9.98 4.07
C ARG A 157 -5.90 -9.72 4.17
N ARG A 158 -6.33 -8.81 5.04
CA ARG A 158 -7.74 -8.40 5.14
C ARG A 158 -8.21 -7.64 3.89
N HIS A 159 -7.34 -6.90 3.21
CA HIS A 159 -7.68 -6.20 1.96
C HIS A 159 -7.99 -7.16 0.80
N LEU A 160 -7.48 -8.39 0.88
CA LEU A 160 -7.76 -9.44 -0.10
C LEU A 160 -9.15 -10.05 0.08
N ASN A 161 -9.73 -9.91 1.27
CA ASN A 161 -10.99 -10.55 1.64
C ASN A 161 -11.97 -9.51 2.23
N PRO A 162 -12.43 -8.53 1.43
CA PRO A 162 -13.37 -7.53 1.92
C PRO A 162 -14.71 -8.18 2.31
N PRO A 163 -15.43 -7.64 3.32
CA PRO A 163 -16.75 -8.16 3.67
C PRO A 163 -17.82 -7.80 2.63
N PRO A 164 -18.93 -8.54 2.54
CA PRO A 164 -20.10 -8.12 1.75
C PRO A 164 -20.64 -6.76 2.22
N PRO A 165 -21.16 -5.91 1.30
CA PRO A 165 -21.34 -6.16 -0.13
C PRO A 165 -20.10 -5.86 -0.99
N LEU A 166 -18.97 -5.43 -0.41
CA LEU A 166 -17.78 -5.04 -1.17
C LEU A 166 -17.14 -6.24 -1.89
N SER A 167 -17.17 -7.44 -1.29
CA SER A 167 -16.71 -8.68 -1.95
C SER A 167 -17.42 -8.96 -3.27
N GLU A 168 -18.74 -8.74 -3.34
CA GLU A 168 -19.53 -8.98 -4.55
C GLU A 168 -19.08 -8.05 -5.69
N TRP A 169 -18.75 -6.81 -5.35
CA TRP A 169 -18.17 -5.87 -6.29
C TRP A 169 -16.78 -6.28 -6.76
N VAL A 170 -15.92 -6.74 -5.86
CA VAL A 170 -14.59 -7.25 -6.21
C VAL A 170 -14.69 -8.42 -7.19
N GLU A 171 -15.62 -9.36 -6.99
CA GLU A 171 -15.83 -10.46 -7.93
C GLU A 171 -16.32 -9.99 -9.31
N VAL A 172 -17.19 -8.99 -9.37
CA VAL A 172 -17.65 -8.40 -10.64
C VAL A 172 -16.48 -7.71 -11.35
N ILE A 173 -15.66 -6.97 -10.61
CA ILE A 173 -14.47 -6.30 -11.14
C ILE A 173 -13.48 -7.33 -11.68
N ALA A 174 -13.18 -8.38 -10.91
CA ALA A 174 -12.23 -9.44 -11.26
C ALA A 174 -12.57 -10.17 -12.56
N ARG A 175 -13.86 -10.27 -12.90
CA ARG A 175 -14.33 -10.90 -14.14
C ARG A 175 -14.16 -10.05 -15.40
N GLU A 176 -14.01 -8.74 -15.24
CA GLU A 176 -14.07 -7.81 -16.37
C GLU A 176 -12.82 -6.96 -16.55
N GLU A 177 -12.01 -6.86 -15.50
CA GLU A 177 -10.73 -6.17 -15.54
C GLU A 177 -9.76 -6.82 -16.53
N SER A 178 -9.00 -5.98 -17.23
CA SER A 178 -7.90 -6.44 -18.07
C SER A 178 -6.85 -7.19 -17.25
N ARG A 179 -6.47 -8.39 -17.69
CA ARG A 179 -5.37 -9.17 -17.11
C ARG A 179 -4.03 -8.97 -17.83
N ASP A 180 -3.98 -8.08 -18.82
CA ASP A 180 -2.74 -7.70 -19.48
C ASP A 180 -1.96 -6.70 -18.60
N THR A 181 -1.06 -7.23 -17.78
CA THR A 181 -0.24 -6.43 -16.84
C THR A 181 0.55 -5.34 -17.55
N ALA A 182 1.13 -5.62 -18.73
CA ALA A 182 1.94 -4.66 -19.46
C ALA A 182 1.08 -3.50 -20.00
N HIS A 183 -0.09 -3.82 -20.55
CA HIS A 183 -1.08 -2.82 -20.95
C HIS A 183 -1.53 -1.97 -19.77
N ASN A 184 -1.90 -2.61 -18.66
CA ASN A 184 -2.40 -1.94 -17.46
C ASN A 184 -1.37 -0.95 -16.91
N ILE A 185 -0.11 -1.38 -16.75
CA ILE A 185 1.00 -0.50 -16.33
C ILE A 185 1.14 0.69 -17.29
N GLY A 186 1.03 0.46 -18.60
CA GLY A 186 1.11 1.52 -19.60
C GLY A 186 0.00 2.57 -19.46
N VAL A 187 -1.23 2.17 -19.14
CA VAL A 187 -2.35 3.12 -18.92
C VAL A 187 -2.19 3.89 -17.62
N LEU A 188 -1.71 3.23 -16.55
CA LEU A 188 -1.41 3.86 -15.26
C LEU A 188 -0.31 4.93 -15.42
N ASP A 189 0.79 4.59 -16.08
CA ASP A 189 1.93 5.50 -16.31
C ASP A 189 1.53 6.73 -17.13
N GLN A 190 0.76 6.53 -18.21
CA GLN A 190 0.25 7.62 -19.03
C GLN A 190 -0.67 8.56 -18.24
N THR A 191 -1.49 8.01 -17.33
CA THR A 191 -2.43 8.81 -16.54
C THR A 191 -1.68 9.58 -15.43
N ALA A 192 -0.69 8.95 -14.78
CA ALA A 192 0.15 9.58 -13.77
C ALA A 192 1.05 10.69 -14.34
N SER A 193 1.48 10.56 -15.59
CA SER A 193 2.34 11.54 -16.28
C SER A 193 1.60 12.76 -16.83
N ARG A 194 0.26 12.81 -16.74
CA ARG A 194 -0.52 13.97 -17.21
C ARG A 194 -0.32 15.19 -16.30
N PRO A 195 -0.11 16.40 -16.84
CA PRO A 195 -0.08 17.61 -16.05
C PRO A 195 -1.40 17.76 -15.28
N ARG A 196 -1.32 18.03 -13.97
CA ARG A 196 -2.49 18.36 -13.16
C ARG A 196 -3.18 19.59 -13.77
N GLN A 197 -4.44 19.43 -14.20
CA GLN A 197 -5.29 20.53 -14.68
C GLN A 197 -5.83 21.35 -13.51
#